data_AF-A0A2T2R5A3-F1
#
_entry.id   AF-A0A2T2R5A3-F1
#
_cell.length_a   1.000
_cell.length_b   1.000
_cell.length_c   1.000
_cell.angle_alpha   90.00
_cell.angle_beta   90.00
_cell.angle_gamma   90.00
#
_symmetry.space_group_name_H-M   'P 1'
#
loop_
_entity.id
_entity.type
_entity.pdbx_description
1 polymer ?
#
loop_
_entity_poly.entity_id
_entity_poly.type
_entity_poly.pdbx_seq_one_letter_code
_entity_poly.pdbx_strand_id
1 'polypeptide(L)' 'MIARAFEEAVADVLKAKTKKALGEYTPHSLILGGGVVANQYLRNQFTSLVRNRHDTELILP' A
#
# COMPACT_ATOMS: atom_id res chain seq x y z
N MET A 1 16.94 15.40 0.83
CA MET A 1 16.46 14.81 2.10
C MET A 1 14.96 15.00 2.31
N ILE A 2 14.40 16.21 2.14
CA ILE A 2 12.96 16.47 2.38
C ILE A 2 12.03 15.59 1.52
N ALA A 3 12.28 15.47 0.21
CA ALA A 3 11.42 14.68 -0.68
C ALA A 3 11.30 13.20 -0.26
N ARG A 4 12.42 12.59 0.14
CA ARG A 4 12.42 11.20 0.62
C ARG A 4 11.68 11.06 1.94
N ALA A 5 11.96 11.93 2.91
CA ALA A 5 11.28 11.90 4.21
C ALA A 5 9.77 12.13 4.05
N PHE A 6 9.36 12.99 3.12
CA PHE A 6 7.97 13.21 2.79
C PHE A 6 7.34 11.95 2.15
N GLU A 7 7.99 11.35 1.17
CA GLU A 7 7.53 10.12 0.53
C GLU A 7 7.39 8.96 1.53
N GLU A 8 8.36 8.80 2.43
CA GLU A 8 8.33 7.83 3.53
C GLU A 8 7.12 8.08 4.45
N ALA A 9 6.91 9.32 4.90
CA ALA A 9 5.79 9.69 5.76
C ALA A 9 4.42 9.44 5.09
N VAL A 10 4.30 9.77 3.80
CA VAL A 10 3.09 9.49 3.00
C VAL A 10 2.84 7.99 2.94
N ALA A 11 3.86 7.19 2.60
CA ALA A 11 3.73 5.74 2.52
C ALA A 11 3.32 5.12 3.86
N ASP A 12 3.87 5.60 4.98
CA ASP A 12 3.54 5.10 6.31
C ASP A 12 2.09 5.37 6.70
N VAL A 13 1.59 6.59 6.46
CA VAL A 13 0.19 6.93 6.73
C VAL A 13 -0.76 6.10 5.86
N LEU A 14 -0.46 5.94 4.57
CA LEU A 14 -1.28 5.16 3.66
C LEU A 14 -1.30 3.67 4.06
N LYS A 15 -0.13 3.06 4.31
CA LYS A 15 -0.03 1.68 4.79
C LYS A 15 -0.79 1.46 6.09
N ALA A 16 -0.66 2.37 7.06
CA ALA A 16 -1.32 2.22 8.36
C ALA A 16 -2.85 2.19 8.21
N LYS A 17 -3.41 3.12 7.40
CA LYS A 17 -4.85 3.18 7.13
C LYS A 17 -5.34 1.96 6.34
N THR A 18 -4.60 1.55 5.31
CA THR A 18 -4.94 0.36 4.53
C THR A 18 -4.87 -0.90 5.38
N LYS A 19 -3.82 -1.09 6.20
CA LYS A 19 -3.70 -2.24 7.10
C LYS A 19 -4.87 -2.34 8.07
N LYS A 20 -5.32 -1.21 8.63
CA LYS A 20 -6.52 -1.15 9.47
C LYS A 20 -7.76 -1.62 8.70
N ALA A 21 -7.99 -1.07 7.51
CA ALA A 21 -9.13 -1.43 6.67
C ALA A 21 -9.11 -2.92 6.24
N LEU A 22 -7.94 -3.46 5.88
CA LEU A 22 -7.78 -4.88 5.55
C LEU A 22 -8.12 -5.79 6.73
N GLY A 23 -7.81 -5.37 7.96
CA GLY A 23 -8.19 -6.09 9.17
C GLY A 23 -9.67 -6.01 9.50
N GLU A 24 -10.29 -4.85 9.24
CA GLU A 24 -11.70 -4.59 9.56
C GLU A 24 -12.67 -5.25 8.57
N TYR A 25 -12.33 -5.27 7.28
CA TYR A 25 -13.24 -5.71 6.22
C TYR A 25 -12.83 -7.01 5.54
N THR A 26 -11.60 -7.51 5.77
CA THR A 26 -11.07 -8.74 5.16
C THR A 26 -11.36 -8.89 3.66
N PRO A 27 -11.06 -7.86 2.84
CA PRO A 27 -11.38 -7.90 1.43
C PRO A 27 -10.48 -8.91 0.70
N HIS A 28 -11.03 -9.56 -0.32
CA HIS A 28 -10.28 -10.51 -1.15
C HIS A 28 -9.29 -9.84 -2.10
N SER A 29 -9.49 -8.56 -2.41
CA SER A 29 -8.60 -7.79 -3.28
C SER A 29 -8.32 -6.39 -2.73
N LEU A 30 -7.10 -5.93 -2.97
CA LEU A 30 -6.63 -4.57 -2.75
C LEU A 30 -6.15 -4.02 -4.09
N ILE A 31 -6.80 -2.98 -4.61
CA ILE A 31 -6.40 -2.34 -5.86
C ILE A 31 -5.64 -1.06 -5.52
N LEU A 32 -4.40 -0.95 -6.00
CA LEU A 32 -3.63 0.29 -5.90
C LEU A 32 -3.68 0.98 -7.27
N GLY A 33 -4.53 2.01 -7.41
CA GLY A 33 -4.75 2.71 -8.68
C GLY A 33 -4.45 4.21 -8.63
N GLY A 34 -4.45 4.86 -9.80
CA GLY A 34 -4.20 6.30 -9.97
C GLY A 34 -2.76 6.64 -10.39
N GLY A 35 -2.53 7.88 -10.85
CA GLY A 35 -1.24 8.29 -11.43
C GLY A 35 -0.05 8.22 -10.47
N VAL A 36 -0.30 8.34 -9.16
CA VAL A 36 0.74 8.28 -8.12
C VAL A 36 1.31 6.86 -7.95
N VAL A 37 0.58 5.84 -8.39
CA VAL A 37 1.00 4.43 -8.28
C VAL A 37 2.12 4.07 -9.24
N ALA A 38 2.43 4.92 -10.23
CA ALA A 38 3.66 4.79 -11.02
C ALA A 38 4.94 4.87 -10.15
N ASN A 39 4.83 5.39 -8.92
CA ASN A 39 5.93 5.42 -7.96
C ASN A 39 6.34 4.01 -7.49
N GLN A 40 7.57 3.60 -7.81
CA GLN A 40 8.10 2.28 -7.46
C GLN A 40 8.24 2.06 -5.94
N TYR A 41 8.57 3.10 -5.19
CA TYR A 41 8.67 3.00 -3.74
C TYR A 41 7.31 2.63 -3.13
N LEU A 42 6.23 3.32 -3.51
CA LEU A 42 4.88 3.01 -3.06
C LEU A 42 4.47 1.58 -3.46
N ARG A 43 4.71 1.16 -4.71
CA ARG A 43 4.43 -0.23 -5.14
C ARG A 43 5.09 -1.24 -4.20
N ASN A 44 6.38 -1.08 -3.92
CA ASN A 44 7.13 -1.99 -3.03
C ASN A 44 6.60 -1.98 -1.59
N GLN A 45 6.21 -0.82 -1.07
CA GLN A 45 5.62 -0.69 0.26
C GLN A 45 4.30 -1.47 0.38
N PHE A 46 3.43 -1.40 -0.64
CA PHE A 46 2.15 -2.11 -0.65
C PHE A 46 2.31 -3.60 -0.97
N THR A 47 3.22 -3.99 -1.87
CA THR A 47 3.58 -5.40 -2.07
C THR A 47 4.06 -6.04 -0.77
N SER A 48 4.88 -5.32 0.01
CA SER A 48 5.35 -5.80 1.31
C SER A 48 4.22 -5.90 2.34
N LEU A 49 3.25 -4.99 2.30
CA LEU A 49 2.10 -4.99 3.21
C LEU A 49 1.22 -6.23 3.05
N VAL A 50 1.05 -6.73 1.82
CA VAL A 50 0.23 -7.92 1.54
C VAL A 50 1.02 -9.22 1.49
N ARG A 51 2.36 -9.20 1.50
CA ARG A 51 3.21 -10.39 1.26
C ARG A 51 2.90 -11.59 2.18
N ASN A 52 2.52 -11.33 3.43
CA ASN A 52 2.20 -12.36 4.41
C ASN A 52 0.69 -12.55 4.62
N ARG A 53 -0.14 -11.99 3.73
CA ARG A 53 -1.59 -12.12 3.73
C ARG A 53 -1.99 -13.11 2.64
N HIS A 54 -2.74 -14.14 3.01
CA HIS A 54 -3.28 -15.12 2.07
C HIS A 54 -4.74 -14.83 1.68
N ASP A 55 -5.36 -13.88 2.38
CA ASP A 55 -6.77 -13.50 2.25
C ASP A 55 -7.00 -12.32 1.30
N THR A 56 -5.93 -11.67 0.82
CA THR A 56 -6.02 -10.47 -0.01
C THR A 56 -5.01 -10.51 -1.15
N GLU A 57 -5.49 -10.39 -2.38
CA GLU A 57 -4.68 -10.22 -3.58
C GLU A 57 -4.43 -8.73 -3.88
N LEU A 58 -3.18 -8.35 -4.17
CA LEU A 58 -2.85 -6.99 -4.60
C LEU A 58 -2.88 -6.88 -6.12
N ILE A 59 -3.69 -5.94 -6.63
CA ILE A 59 -3.81 -5.64 -8.05
C ILE A 59 -3.14 -4.28 -8.33
N LEU A 60 -2.18 -4.28 -9.25
CA LEU A 60 -1.45 -3.10 -9.72
C LEU A 60 -1.65 -2.94 -11.23
N PRO A 61 -2.31 -1.87 -11.71
CA PRO A 61 -2.37 -1.54 -13.14
C PRO A 61 -1.05 -0.96 -13.67
#